data_AF-A0ABD6QIC3-F1
#
_entry.id   AF-A0ABD6QIC3-F1
#
_cell.length_a   1.000
_cell.length_b   1.000
_cell.length_c   1.000
_cell.angle_alpha   90.00
_cell.angle_beta   90.00
_cell.angle_gamma   90.00
#
_symmetry.space_group_name_H-M   'P 1'
#
loop_
_entity.id
_entity.type
_entity.pdbx_description
1 polymer ?
#
loop_
_entity_poly.entity_id
_entity_poly.type
_entity_poly.pdbx_seq_one_letter_code
_entity_poly.pdbx_strand_id
1 'polypeptide(L)'
;MRACSPILLTADLAGLLDQLRLGTTGLTVPLVDDVVQVGIGGDFETATLVVTVTSESIRARRADGGRLQVHIVEDWADVSAPGVAFPVFDEPVKELILERCGGRWAFGSGMCARRSELDRFVGTLTRFALTKQFRDGGFDQAVGAA
;
A
#
# COMPACT_ATOMS: atom_id res chain seq x y z
N MET A 1 -18.15 -15.60 -18.23
CA MET A 1 -17.36 -14.82 -17.24
C MET A 1 -15.89 -15.01 -17.57
N ARG A 2 -15.19 -13.96 -18.04
CA ARG A 2 -13.74 -14.04 -18.25
C ARG A 2 -13.09 -14.12 -16.86
N ALA A 3 -12.50 -15.26 -16.53
CA ALA A 3 -11.57 -15.33 -15.40
C ALA A 3 -10.38 -14.43 -15.77
N CYS A 4 -10.31 -13.23 -15.18
CA CYS A 4 -9.12 -12.41 -15.29
C CYS A 4 -7.99 -13.20 -14.62
N SER A 5 -6.99 -13.60 -15.40
CA SER A 5 -5.83 -14.30 -14.85
C SER A 5 -5.21 -13.46 -13.73
N PRO A 6 -4.83 -14.09 -12.60
CA PRO A 6 -4.18 -13.38 -11.50
C PRO A 6 -2.91 -12.70 -12.02
N ILE A 7 -2.77 -11.40 -11.75
CA ILE A 7 -1.56 -10.66 -12.07
C ILE A 7 -0.51 -11.06 -11.03
N LEU A 8 0.46 -11.87 -11.44
CA LEU A 8 1.56 -12.30 -10.57
C LEU A 8 2.55 -11.15 -10.34
N LEU A 9 3.03 -11.04 -9.11
CA LEU A 9 4.06 -10.07 -8.74
C LEU A 9 5.45 -10.55 -9.15
N THR A 10 6.39 -9.60 -9.26
CA THR A 10 7.80 -9.92 -9.45
C THR A 10 8.36 -10.65 -8.23
N ALA A 11 9.39 -11.49 -8.44
CA ALA A 11 9.98 -12.28 -7.35
C ALA A 11 10.59 -11.41 -6.24
N ASP A 12 11.21 -10.28 -6.61
CA ASP A 12 11.75 -9.30 -5.66
C ASP A 12 10.66 -8.72 -4.75
N LEU A 13 9.54 -8.30 -5.34
CA LEU A 13 8.42 -7.74 -4.60
C LEU A 13 7.72 -8.80 -3.74
N ALA A 14 7.60 -10.04 -4.23
CA ALA A 14 7.09 -11.16 -3.43
C ALA A 14 7.96 -11.41 -2.18
N GLY A 15 9.29 -11.37 -2.32
CA GLY A 15 10.21 -11.53 -1.19
C GLY A 15 10.15 -10.37 -0.18
N LEU A 16 9.80 -9.16 -0.62
CA LEU A 16 9.52 -8.04 0.29
C LEU A 16 8.22 -8.24 1.06
N LEU A 17 7.16 -8.74 0.39
CA LEU A 17 5.87 -9.00 1.03
C LEU A 17 5.98 -10.10 2.09
N ASP A 18 6.77 -11.15 1.84
CA ASP A 18 7.00 -12.24 2.79
C ASP A 18 7.73 -11.80 4.08
N GLN A 19 8.35 -10.60 4.09
CA GLN A 19 8.97 -10.04 5.30
C GLN A 19 7.97 -9.33 6.22
N LEU A 20 6.76 -9.04 5.75
CA LEU A 20 5.75 -8.37 6.56
C LEU A 20 5.31 -9.26 7.72
N ARG A 21 5.23 -8.69 8.92
CA ARG A 21 4.68 -9.38 10.07
C ARG A 21 3.16 -9.49 9.93
N LEU A 22 2.61 -10.64 10.34
CA LEU A 22 1.16 -10.84 10.44
C LEU A 22 0.56 -9.83 11.41
N GLY A 23 -0.65 -9.37 11.11
CA GLY A 23 -1.37 -8.39 11.93
C GLY A 23 -1.83 -7.18 11.13
N THR A 24 -2.08 -6.07 11.82
CA THR A 24 -2.56 -4.84 11.20
C THR A 24 -1.64 -3.68 11.53
N THR A 25 -1.30 -2.88 10.52
CA THR A 25 -0.42 -1.71 10.62
C THR A 25 -1.09 -0.52 9.96
N GLY A 26 -1.19 0.61 10.68
CA GLY A 26 -1.69 1.87 10.13
C GLY A 26 -0.55 2.72 9.56
N LEU A 27 -0.69 3.22 8.33
CA LEU A 27 0.27 4.08 7.65
C LEU A 27 -0.35 5.46 7.41
N THR A 28 0.31 6.50 7.88
CA THR A 28 -0.08 7.89 7.58
C THR A 28 0.46 8.26 6.21
N VAL A 29 -0.42 8.72 5.32
CA VAL A 29 -0.08 9.07 3.94
C VAL A 29 -0.65 10.44 3.58
N PRO A 30 0.03 11.24 2.74
CA PRO A 30 -0.52 12.49 2.23
C PRO A 30 -1.78 12.26 1.41
N LEU A 31 -2.75 13.17 1.56
CA LEU A 31 -4.04 13.16 0.86
C LEU A 31 -4.24 14.52 0.19
N VAL A 32 -4.53 14.51 -1.11
CA VAL A 32 -4.86 15.71 -1.89
C VAL A 32 -6.08 15.37 -2.75
N ASP A 33 -7.14 16.16 -2.62
CA ASP A 33 -8.42 15.96 -3.34
C ASP A 33 -8.96 14.52 -3.22
N ASP A 34 -8.90 13.95 -2.01
CA ASP A 34 -9.30 12.57 -1.70
C ASP A 34 -8.43 11.47 -2.37
N VAL A 35 -7.30 11.85 -2.96
CA VAL A 35 -6.32 10.95 -3.59
C VAL A 35 -5.05 10.86 -2.74
N VAL A 36 -4.64 9.64 -2.42
CA VAL A 36 -3.38 9.38 -1.73
C VAL A 36 -2.21 9.70 -2.66
N GLN A 37 -1.29 10.53 -2.19
CA GLN A 37 -0.12 10.92 -2.97
C GLN A 37 1.13 10.17 -2.48
N VAL A 38 1.85 9.58 -3.43
CA VAL A 38 3.12 8.90 -3.18
C VAL A 38 4.23 9.65 -3.91
N GLY A 39 5.31 9.98 -3.19
CA GLY A 39 6.45 10.70 -3.76
C GLY A 39 6.44 12.21 -3.52
N ILE A 40 5.45 12.74 -2.80
CA ILE A 40 5.39 14.15 -2.42
C ILE A 40 5.95 14.39 -1.01
N GLY A 41 6.39 15.62 -0.75
CA GLY A 41 6.83 16.09 0.57
C GLY A 41 6.28 17.48 0.86
N GLY A 42 6.01 17.76 2.14
CA GLY A 42 5.39 19.00 2.59
C GLY A 42 4.36 18.76 3.69
N ASP A 43 3.65 19.82 4.07
CA ASP A 43 2.53 19.75 5.01
C ASP A 43 1.23 19.62 4.21
N PHE A 44 0.64 18.44 4.25
CA PHE A 44 -0.60 18.10 3.56
C PHE A 44 -1.57 17.47 4.56
N GLU A 45 -2.86 17.54 4.26
CA GLU A 45 -3.81 16.67 4.93
C GLU A 45 -3.36 15.21 4.78
N THR A 46 -3.64 14.40 5.80
CA THR A 46 -3.22 12.99 5.81
C THR A 46 -4.40 12.07 6.00
N ALA A 47 -4.31 10.91 5.35
CA ALA A 47 -5.18 9.78 5.59
C ALA A 47 -4.40 8.66 6.28
N THR A 48 -5.12 7.76 6.95
CA THR A 48 -4.53 6.51 7.45
C THR A 48 -4.91 5.37 6.53
N LEU A 49 -3.91 4.69 5.96
CA LEU A 49 -4.09 3.39 5.32
C LEU A 49 -3.91 2.28 6.34
N VAL A 50 -4.90 1.40 6.46
CA VAL A 50 -4.83 0.19 7.26
C VAL A 50 -4.33 -0.93 6.36
N VAL A 51 -3.15 -1.46 6.69
CA VAL A 51 -2.57 -2.64 6.04
C VAL A 51 -2.76 -3.84 6.95
N THR A 52 -3.54 -4.82 6.52
CA THR A 52 -3.75 -6.08 7.23
C THR A 52 -3.05 -7.21 6.50
N VAL A 53 -2.22 -7.94 7.22
CA VAL A 53 -1.38 -9.04 6.72
C VAL A 53 -1.80 -10.32 7.40
N THR A 54 -2.11 -11.33 6.60
CA THR A 54 -2.40 -12.70 7.02
C THR A 54 -1.45 -13.66 6.27
N SER A 55 -1.47 -14.94 6.62
CA SER A 55 -0.66 -15.95 5.91
C SER A 55 -1.04 -16.13 4.43
N GLU A 56 -2.24 -15.71 4.04
CA GLU A 56 -2.82 -15.95 2.70
C GLU A 56 -3.21 -14.67 1.96
N SER A 57 -3.30 -13.53 2.64
CA SER A 57 -3.72 -12.27 2.03
C SER A 57 -3.09 -11.04 2.68
N ILE A 58 -2.91 -10.00 1.86
CA ILE A 58 -2.52 -8.65 2.28
C ILE A 58 -3.60 -7.70 1.75
N ARG A 59 -4.14 -6.88 2.64
CA ARG A 59 -5.19 -5.91 2.30
C ARG A 59 -4.75 -4.52 2.71
N ALA A 60 -4.98 -3.55 1.84
CA ALA A 60 -4.76 -2.14 2.16
C ALA A 60 -6.01 -1.33 1.83
N ARG A 61 -6.52 -0.59 2.82
CA ARG A 61 -7.72 0.25 2.69
C ARG A 61 -7.57 1.52 3.49
N ARG A 62 -8.37 2.54 3.20
CA ARG A 62 -8.43 3.71 4.08
C ARG A 62 -9.16 3.37 5.38
N ALA A 63 -8.66 3.90 6.49
CA ALA A 63 -9.23 3.72 7.81
C ALA A 63 -10.62 4.35 7.95
N ASP A 64 -10.85 5.47 7.27
CA ASP A 64 -12.11 6.22 7.22
C ASP A 64 -13.22 5.53 6.39
N GLY A 65 -12.88 4.43 5.70
CA GLY A 65 -13.82 3.72 4.81
C GLY A 65 -14.02 4.37 3.43
N GLY A 66 -13.31 5.48 3.16
CA GLY A 66 -13.26 6.11 1.84
C GLY A 66 -12.67 5.18 0.78
N ARG A 67 -12.95 5.49 -0.49
CA ARG A 67 -12.33 4.76 -1.60
C ARG A 67 -10.85 5.13 -1.69
N LEU A 68 -10.04 4.14 -2.02
CA LEU A 68 -8.62 4.25 -2.23
C LEU A 68 -8.35 4.60 -3.69
N GLN A 69 -7.93 5.84 -3.94
CA GLN A 69 -7.23 6.24 -5.15
C GLN A 69 -5.82 6.66 -4.79
N VAL A 70 -4.85 6.31 -5.64
CA VAL A 70 -3.43 6.59 -5.40
C VAL A 70 -2.81 7.16 -6.66
N HIS A 71 -2.11 8.28 -6.51
CA HIS A 71 -1.23 8.82 -7.53
C HIS A 71 0.23 8.67 -7.10
N ILE A 72 1.07 8.17 -8.01
CA ILE A 72 2.52 8.23 -7.87
C ILE A 72 2.97 9.49 -8.57
N VAL A 73 3.60 10.40 -7.81
CA VAL A 73 4.10 11.67 -8.30
C VAL A 73 5.59 11.55 -8.58
N GLU A 74 5.98 11.82 -9.81
CA GLU A 74 7.38 11.93 -10.24
C GLU A 74 7.77 13.40 -10.39
N ASP A 75 9.06 13.69 -10.21
CA ASP A 75 9.64 15.04 -10.32
C ASP A 75 8.99 16.09 -9.40
N TRP A 76 8.50 15.66 -8.24
CA TRP A 76 8.04 16.57 -7.19
C TRP A 76 9.22 17.38 -6.62
N ALA A 77 9.11 18.71 -6.67
CA ALA A 77 10.03 19.60 -5.98
C ALA A 77 9.33 20.29 -4.78
N ASP A 78 8.21 20.96 -5.04
CA ASP A 78 7.37 21.62 -4.04
C ASP A 78 5.96 21.92 -4.59
N VAL A 79 5.12 22.58 -3.80
CA VAL A 79 3.74 22.93 -4.17
C VAL A 79 3.62 23.81 -5.40
N SER A 80 4.64 24.60 -5.72
CA SER A 80 4.69 25.45 -6.91
C SER A 80 5.26 24.70 -8.13
N ALA A 81 5.88 23.54 -7.92
CA ALA A 81 6.45 22.66 -8.94
C ALA A 81 6.06 21.19 -8.66
N PRO A 82 4.78 20.83 -8.91
CA PRO A 82 4.20 19.58 -8.41
C PRO A 82 4.53 18.31 -9.21
N GLY A 83 5.35 18.40 -10.27
CA GLY A 83 5.73 17.23 -11.07
C GLY A 83 4.58 16.60 -11.86
N VAL A 84 4.68 15.29 -12.15
CA VAL A 84 3.70 14.52 -12.93
C VAL A 84 3.08 13.42 -12.07
N ALA A 85 1.75 13.40 -11.98
CA ALA A 85 1.00 12.40 -11.22
C ALA A 85 0.46 11.27 -12.11
N PHE A 86 0.75 10.03 -11.73
CA PHE A 86 0.29 8.82 -12.43
C PHE A 86 -0.71 8.04 -11.58
N PRO A 87 -1.95 7.82 -12.05
CA PRO A 87 -2.91 7.01 -11.33
C PRO A 87 -2.52 5.53 -11.31
N VAL A 88 -2.58 4.93 -10.12
CA VAL A 88 -2.33 3.51 -9.91
C VAL A 88 -3.53 2.67 -10.34
N PHE A 89 -4.73 3.09 -9.93
CA PHE A 89 -5.99 2.44 -10.31
C PHE A 89 -6.69 3.27 -11.38
N ASP A 90 -7.35 2.59 -12.32
CA ASP A 90 -8.16 3.25 -13.34
C ASP A 90 -9.38 3.93 -12.70
N GLU A 91 -9.92 3.34 -11.64
CA GLU A 91 -11.03 3.86 -10.83
C GLU A 91 -10.76 3.66 -9.33
N PRO A 92 -11.27 4.53 -8.44
CA PRO A 92 -11.08 4.39 -6.99
C PRO A 92 -11.65 3.06 -6.45
N VAL A 93 -10.79 2.28 -5.80
CA VAL A 93 -11.12 0.94 -5.28
C VAL A 93 -11.50 0.98 -3.80
N LYS A 94 -12.26 0.00 -3.30
CA LYS A 94 -12.57 -0.08 -1.87
C LYS A 94 -11.34 -0.46 -1.05
N GLU A 95 -10.56 -1.40 -1.56
CA GLU A 95 -9.33 -1.90 -0.95
C GLU A 95 -8.46 -2.54 -2.03
N LEU A 96 -7.14 -2.46 -1.85
CA LEU A 96 -6.16 -3.26 -2.57
C LEU A 96 -6.07 -4.62 -1.89
N ILE A 97 -6.16 -5.71 -2.65
CA ILE A 97 -6.03 -7.08 -2.15
C ILE A 97 -4.93 -7.81 -2.91
N LEU A 98 -3.99 -8.39 -2.17
CA LEU A 98 -3.08 -9.41 -2.66
C LEU A 98 -3.41 -10.74 -1.98
N GLU A 99 -3.40 -11.81 -2.76
CA GLU A 99 -3.74 -13.16 -2.32
C GLU A 99 -2.63 -14.14 -2.70
N ARG A 100 -2.48 -15.19 -1.91
CA ARG A 100 -1.50 -16.24 -2.15
C ARG A 100 -2.10 -17.33 -3.04
N CYS A 101 -1.75 -17.31 -4.33
CA CYS A 101 -2.20 -18.27 -5.34
C CYS A 101 -1.08 -19.27 -5.65
N GLY A 102 -1.22 -20.52 -5.18
CA GLY A 102 -0.22 -21.58 -5.41
C GLY A 102 1.16 -21.21 -4.86
N GLY A 103 1.20 -20.62 -3.66
CA GLY A 103 2.43 -20.18 -2.99
C GLY A 103 2.98 -18.83 -3.45
N ARG A 104 2.39 -18.21 -4.48
CA ARG A 104 2.85 -16.91 -5.02
C ARG A 104 1.85 -15.80 -4.75
N TRP A 105 2.35 -14.60 -4.47
CA TRP A 105 1.52 -13.41 -4.35
C TRP A 105 0.95 -12.99 -5.72
N ALA A 106 -0.35 -12.70 -5.74
CA ALA A 106 -1.08 -12.21 -6.88
C ALA A 106 -2.04 -11.10 -6.46
N PHE A 107 -2.34 -10.18 -7.37
CA PHE A 107 -3.43 -9.22 -7.16
C PHE A 107 -4.79 -9.92 -7.24
N GLY A 108 -5.70 -9.53 -6.34
CA GLY A 108 -7.07 -10.02 -6.31
C GLY A 108 -7.81 -9.74 -7.62
N SER A 109 -8.73 -10.64 -7.99
CA SER A 109 -9.50 -10.53 -9.22
C SER A 109 -10.42 -9.30 -9.21
N GLY A 110 -10.47 -8.55 -10.31
CA GLY A 110 -11.39 -7.42 -10.49
C GLY A 110 -10.76 -6.03 -10.38
N MET A 111 -9.44 -5.95 -10.20
CA MET A 111 -8.73 -4.68 -10.15
C MET A 111 -8.26 -4.25 -11.55
N CYS A 112 -8.80 -3.14 -12.05
CA CYS A 112 -8.32 -2.47 -13.25
C CYS A 112 -7.26 -1.44 -12.84
N ALA A 113 -6.00 -1.74 -13.13
CA ALA A 113 -4.86 -0.96 -12.69
C ALA A 113 -3.71 -1.07 -13.68
N ARG A 114 -2.86 -0.03 -13.71
CA ARG A 114 -1.64 -0.07 -14.49
C ARG A 114 -0.58 -0.86 -13.73
N ARG A 115 -0.08 -1.93 -14.35
CA ARG A 115 0.77 -2.93 -13.66
C ARG A 115 2.04 -2.32 -13.06
N SER A 116 2.73 -1.45 -13.78
CA SER A 116 3.99 -0.86 -13.34
C SER A 116 3.81 0.05 -12.13
N GLU A 117 2.76 0.86 -12.13
CA GLU A 117 2.36 1.78 -11.08
C GLU A 117 1.86 1.01 -9.86
N LEU A 118 1.14 -0.08 -10.09
CA LEU A 118 0.67 -0.96 -9.03
C LEU A 118 1.83 -1.68 -8.31
N ASP A 119 2.78 -2.24 -9.05
CA ASP A 119 3.98 -2.86 -8.47
C ASP A 119 4.80 -1.82 -7.68
N ARG A 120 4.95 -0.60 -8.22
CA ARG A 120 5.62 0.52 -7.51
C ARG A 120 4.89 0.89 -6.24
N PHE A 121 3.56 1.02 -6.28
CA PHE A 121 2.77 1.35 -5.10
C PHE A 121 2.88 0.28 -4.03
N VAL A 122 2.72 -1.00 -4.37
CA VAL A 122 2.89 -2.11 -3.43
C VAL A 122 4.30 -2.13 -2.84
N GLY A 123 5.32 -1.89 -3.66
CA GLY A 123 6.70 -1.80 -3.20
C GLY A 123 6.89 -0.67 -2.18
N THR A 124 6.32 0.51 -2.42
CA THR A 124 6.37 1.63 -1.48
C THR A 124 5.61 1.32 -0.19
N LEU A 125 4.38 0.84 -0.30
CA LEU A 125 3.54 0.46 0.83
C LEU A 125 4.23 -0.56 1.73
N THR A 126 4.82 -1.60 1.13
CA THR A 126 5.52 -2.67 1.83
C THR A 126 6.74 -2.13 2.58
N ARG A 127 7.56 -1.28 1.95
CA ARG A 127 8.72 -0.65 2.62
C ARG A 127 8.30 0.24 3.78
N PHE A 128 7.21 0.98 3.65
CA PHE A 128 6.68 1.82 4.74
C PHE A 128 6.13 0.97 5.89
N ALA A 129 5.37 -0.08 5.57
CA ALA A 129 4.88 -1.04 6.55
C ALA A 129 6.02 -1.71 7.30
N LEU A 130 7.05 -2.22 6.60
CA LEU A 130 8.24 -2.79 7.21
C LEU A 130 8.94 -1.79 8.12
N THR A 131 9.23 -0.58 7.61
CA THR A 131 9.87 0.48 8.40
C THR A 131 9.11 0.78 9.69
N LYS A 132 7.77 0.84 9.61
CA LYS A 132 6.92 1.05 10.78
C LYS A 132 6.94 -0.14 11.73
N GLN A 133 6.76 -1.36 11.23
CA GLN A 133 6.81 -2.58 12.03
C GLN A 133 8.16 -2.80 12.74
N PHE A 134 9.28 -2.40 12.11
CA PHE A 134 10.60 -2.45 12.75
C PHE A 134 10.78 -1.38 13.83
N ARG A 135 10.25 -0.17 13.62
CA ARG A 135 10.27 0.90 14.63
C ARG A 135 9.38 0.56 15.83
N ASP A 136 8.17 0.08 15.57
CA ASP A 136 7.20 -0.30 16.61
C ASP A 136 7.63 -1.60 17.32
N GLY A 137 8.33 -2.50 16.62
CA GLY A 137 8.94 -3.70 17.19
C GLY A 137 10.16 -3.46 18.09
N GLY A 138 10.54 -2.20 18.33
CA GLY A 138 11.59 -1.76 19.27
C GLY A 138 11.10 -1.41 20.68
N PHE A 139 9.78 -1.45 20.94
CA PHE A 139 9.21 -1.26 22.27
C PHE A 139 8.13 -2.31 22.57
N ASP A 140 8.53 -3.57 22.58
CA ASP A 140 7.88 -4.58 23.42
C ASP A 140 8.77 -4.80 24.66
N GLN A 141 8.81 -3.79 25.53
CA GLN A 141 9.26 -3.99 26.90
C GLN A 141 8.04 -3.96 27.80
N ALA A 142 7.59 -5.18 28.12
CA ALA A 142 6.80 -5.57 29.26
C ALA A 142 6.63 -4.49 30.35
N VAL A 143 5.38 -4.14 30.63
CA VAL A 143 4.96 -3.81 32.00
C VAL A 143 3.83 -4.77 32.37
N GLY A 144 4.26 -5.94 32.82
CA GLY A 144 3.57 -6.61 33.91
C GLY A 144 4.24 -6.23 35.24
N ALA A 145 3.45 -6.27 36.31
CA ALA A 145 3.76 -5.99 37.73
C ALA A 145 3.89 -4.49 38.08
N ALA A 146 3.25 -3.96 39.13
CA ALA A 146 2.61 -4.56 40.32
C ALA A 146 1.40 -3.73 40.76
#